data_AF-A0A314UV08-F1
#
_entry.id   AF-A0A314UV08-F1
#
_cell.length_a   1.000
_cell.length_b   1.000
_cell.length_c   1.000
_cell.angle_alpha   90.00
_cell.angle_beta   90.00
_cell.angle_gamma   90.00
#
_symmetry.space_group_name_H-M   'P 1'
#
loop_
_entity.id
_entity.type
_entity.pdbx_description
1 polymer ?
#
loop_
_entity_poly.entity_id
_entity_poly.type
_entity_poly.pdbx_seq_one_letter_code
_entity_poly.pdbx_strand_id
1 'polypeptide(L)'
;MKSVVEIEWDDMRQAIPAFITLILMPLTYSIAYGLIGGIGTFIVLHIWDWGHELFVKLGIVKGEEGGVGVNGVHDQTRGENPTAKVLEIEV
;
A
#
# COMPACT_ATOMS: atom_id res chain seq x y z
N MET A 1 1.00 21.64 -12.04
CA MET A 1 -0.05 21.20 -11.10
C MET A 1 -0.54 19.85 -11.58
N LYS A 2 -0.43 18.77 -10.79
CA LYS A 2 -0.72 17.40 -11.26
C LYS A 2 -1.38 16.50 -10.20
N SER A 3 -2.22 17.07 -9.33
CA SER A 3 -2.88 16.33 -8.24
C SER A 3 -3.80 15.19 -8.70
N VAL A 4 -4.34 15.23 -9.92
CA VAL A 4 -5.11 14.11 -10.51
C VAL A 4 -4.21 12.99 -11.05
N VAL A 5 -2.96 13.30 -11.38
CA VAL A 5 -1.99 12.33 -11.94
C VAL A 5 -1.30 11.51 -10.85
N GLU A 6 -1.25 12.03 -9.62
CA GLU A 6 -0.68 11.34 -8.46
C GLU A 6 -1.61 10.27 -7.86
N ILE A 7 -2.81 10.11 -8.43
CA ILE A 7 -3.74 9.05 -8.03
C ILE A 7 -3.19 7.71 -8.54
N GLU A 8 -3.09 6.72 -7.65
CA GLU A 8 -2.73 5.35 -8.00
C GLU A 8 -3.88 4.68 -8.77
N TRP A 9 -3.84 4.79 -10.10
CA TRP A 9 -4.88 4.23 -10.98
C TRP A 9 -4.84 2.70 -11.09
N ASP A 10 -3.76 2.07 -10.63
CA ASP A 10 -3.62 0.60 -10.61
C ASP A 10 -4.51 -0.03 -9.51
N ASP A 11 -4.72 0.68 -8.40
CA ASP A 11 -5.66 0.26 -7.36
C ASP A 11 -7.08 0.71 -7.69
N MET A 12 -7.87 -0.23 -8.20
CA MET A 12 -9.29 -0.01 -8.53
C MET A 12 -10.11 0.50 -7.33
N ARG A 13 -9.72 0.15 -6.09
CA ARG A 13 -10.43 0.56 -4.88
C ARG A 13 -10.26 2.05 -4.58
N GLN A 14 -9.22 2.67 -5.11
CA GLN A 14 -8.95 4.12 -4.99
C GLN A 14 -9.33 4.87 -6.27
N ALA A 15 -9.09 4.26 -7.44
CA ALA A 15 -9.42 4.83 -8.74
C ALA A 15 -10.93 5.05 -8.92
N ILE A 16 -11.76 4.11 -8.49
CA ILE A 16 -13.23 4.20 -8.62
C ILE A 16 -13.80 5.38 -7.79
N PRO A 17 -13.52 5.50 -6.47
CA PRO A 17 -13.95 6.65 -5.68
C PRO A 17 -13.48 8.00 -6.24
N ALA A 18 -12.23 8.08 -6.72
CA ALA A 18 -11.69 9.29 -7.30
C ALA A 18 -12.44 9.70 -8.58
N PHE A 19 -12.71 8.74 -9.47
CA PHE A 19 -13.46 8.96 -10.70
C PHE A 19 -14.91 9.41 -10.42
N ILE A 20 -15.58 8.74 -9.48
CA ILE A 20 -16.94 9.09 -9.04
C ILE A 20 -16.96 10.54 -8.53
N THR A 21 -15.99 10.93 -7.70
CA THR A 21 -15.88 12.31 -7.17
C THR A 21 -15.73 13.33 -8.30
N LEU A 22 -14.87 13.03 -9.28
CA LEU A 22 -14.55 13.92 -10.40
C LEU A 22 -15.75 14.15 -11.33
N ILE A 23 -16.61 13.15 -11.51
CA ILE A 23 -17.83 13.25 -12.34
C ILE A 23 -19.01 13.83 -11.57
N LEU A 24 -19.20 13.45 -10.30
CA LEU A 24 -20.32 13.93 -9.49
C LEU A 24 -20.21 15.43 -9.17
N MET A 25 -19.00 15.96 -9.08
CA MET A 25 -18.77 17.38 -8.80
C MET A 25 -19.42 18.31 -9.85
N PRO A 26 -19.19 18.14 -11.17
CA PRO A 26 -19.90 18.90 -12.19
C PRO A 26 -21.37 18.46 -12.38
N LEU A 27 -21.69 17.16 -12.24
CA LEU A 27 -23.05 16.65 -12.47
C LEU A 27 -24.06 17.16 -11.44
N THR A 28 -23.63 17.26 -10.18
CA THR A 28 -24.51 17.63 -9.05
C THR A 28 -24.47 19.13 -8.76
N TYR A 29 -23.67 19.90 -9.52
CA TYR A 29 -23.38 21.33 -9.31
C TYR A 29 -22.96 21.69 -7.87
N SER A 30 -22.49 20.70 -7.10
CA SER A 30 -22.26 20.82 -5.67
C SER A 30 -21.09 19.94 -5.25
N ILE A 31 -20.07 20.61 -4.74
CA ILE A 31 -18.84 20.01 -4.20
C ILE A 31 -19.17 19.02 -3.08
N ALA A 32 -20.16 19.34 -2.24
CA ALA A 32 -20.54 18.53 -1.09
C ALA A 32 -21.07 17.16 -1.52
N TYR A 33 -21.98 17.12 -2.50
CA TYR A 33 -22.52 15.86 -3.00
C TYR A 33 -21.47 15.04 -3.78
N GLY A 34 -20.55 15.71 -4.50
CA GLY A 34 -19.42 15.06 -5.13
C GLY A 34 -18.51 14.33 -4.14
N LEU A 35 -18.16 14.99 -3.03
CA LEU A 35 -17.35 14.39 -1.96
C LEU A 35 -18.08 13.26 -1.24
N ILE A 36 -19.36 13.45 -0.91
CA ILE A 36 -20.18 12.41 -0.26
C ILE A 36 -20.29 11.17 -1.14
N GLY A 37 -20.47 11.34 -2.46
CA GLY A 37 -20.51 10.22 -3.40
C GLY A 37 -19.17 9.49 -3.52
N GLY A 38 -18.06 10.24 -3.56
CA GLY A 38 -16.71 9.68 -3.55
C GLY A 38 -16.42 8.84 -2.30
N ILE A 39 -16.59 9.45 -1.12
CA ILE A 39 -16.37 8.81 0.18
C ILE A 39 -17.35 7.64 0.37
N GLY A 40 -18.61 7.81 -0.03
CA GLY A 40 -19.61 6.75 0.03
C GLY A 40 -19.21 5.53 -0.80
N THR A 41 -18.69 5.74 -2.01
CA THR A 41 -18.20 4.65 -2.86
C THR A 41 -17.00 3.94 -2.24
N PHE A 42 -16.07 4.69 -1.65
CA PHE A 42 -14.94 4.11 -0.92
C PHE A 42 -15.41 3.23 0.24
N ILE A 43 -16.36 3.71 1.05
CA ILE A 43 -16.93 2.96 2.18
C ILE A 43 -17.61 1.69 1.66
N VAL A 44 -18.44 1.77 0.61
CA VAL A 44 -19.14 0.60 0.06
C VAL A 44 -18.18 -0.47 -0.46
N LEU A 45 -17.06 -0.08 -1.06
CA LEU A 45 -16.04 -1.03 -1.51
C LEU A 45 -15.32 -1.70 -0.32
N HIS A 46 -15.04 -0.94 0.73
CA HIS A 46 -14.35 -1.44 1.93
C HIS A 46 -15.27 -2.08 2.97
N ILE A 47 -16.59 -1.88 2.88
CA ILE A 47 -17.55 -2.41 3.84
C ILE A 47 -17.60 -3.94 3.81
N TRP A 48 -17.22 -4.55 2.69
CA TRP A 48 -17.11 -6.00 2.57
C TRP A 48 -15.90 -6.55 3.33
N ASP A 49 -14.74 -5.91 3.20
CA ASP A 49 -13.52 -6.29 3.93
C ASP A 49 -13.67 -6.03 5.42
N TRP A 50 -14.17 -4.85 5.80
CA TRP A 50 -14.46 -4.53 7.20
C TRP A 50 -15.61 -5.36 7.75
N GLY A 51 -16.65 -5.63 6.97
CA GLY A 51 -17.77 -6.45 7.38
C GLY A 51 -17.32 -7.87 7.70
N HIS A 52 -16.48 -8.46 6.87
CA HIS A 52 -15.94 -9.79 7.11
C HIS A 52 -14.99 -9.81 8.32
N GLU A 53 -14.06 -8.85 8.44
CA GLU A 53 -13.16 -8.76 9.61
C GLU A 53 -13.90 -8.45 10.91
N LEU A 54 -14.89 -7.56 10.89
CA LEU A 54 -15.67 -7.15 12.05
C LEU A 54 -16.67 -8.26 12.45
N PHE A 55 -17.19 -9.02 11.49
CA PHE A 55 -17.97 -10.23 11.76
C PHE A 55 -17.11 -11.35 12.38
N VAL A 56 -15.86 -11.51 11.92
CA VAL A 56 -14.88 -12.44 12.52
C VAL A 56 -14.39 -11.94 13.89
N LYS A 57 -14.18 -10.63 14.08
CA LYS A 57 -13.76 -10.06 15.38
C LYS A 57 -14.88 -10.00 16.42
N LEU A 58 -16.12 -9.75 16.00
CA LEU A 58 -17.29 -9.86 16.88
C LEU A 58 -17.60 -11.31 17.26
N GLY A 59 -16.93 -12.30 16.63
CA GLY A 59 -17.02 -13.72 16.96
C GLY A 59 -15.65 -14.41 17.10
N ILE A 60 -14.93 -14.14 18.20
CA ILE A 60 -13.82 -14.98 18.72
C ILE A 60 -12.62 -15.14 17.75
N VAL A 61 -11.58 -14.31 17.86
CA VAL A 61 -10.18 -14.81 17.76
C VAL A 61 -9.27 -13.97 18.67
N LYS A 62 -8.65 -14.71 19.59
CA LYS A 62 -7.52 -14.36 20.46
C LYS A 62 -6.35 -13.88 19.61
N GLY A 63 -5.66 -12.84 20.05
CA GLY A 63 -4.56 -12.22 19.31
C GLY A 63 -3.39 -13.16 18.98
N GLU A 64 -2.68 -12.79 17.93
CA GLU A 64 -1.31 -13.23 17.69
C GLU A 64 -0.48 -12.01 17.25
N GLU A 65 0.51 -11.71 18.07
CA GLU A 65 1.62 -10.81 17.76
C GLU A 65 2.44 -11.45 16.62
N GLY A 66 2.24 -10.96 15.40
CA GLY A 66 3.03 -11.37 14.25
C GLY A 66 4.41 -10.74 14.29
N GLY A 67 5.38 -11.45 14.86
CA GLY A 67 6.79 -11.09 14.92
C GLY A 67 7.37 -10.75 13.55
N VAL A 68 8.11 -9.63 13.49
CA VAL A 68 8.88 -9.20 12.33
C VAL A 68 10.07 -10.15 12.14
N GLY A 69 9.91 -11.11 11.23
CA GLY A 69 10.99 -11.94 10.71
C GLY A 69 11.80 -11.19 9.66
N VAL A 70 12.84 -10.47 10.10
CA VAL A 70 13.89 -9.95 9.20
C VAL A 70 14.70 -11.12 8.64
N ASN A 71 14.43 -11.50 7.39
CA ASN A 71 15.21 -12.51 6.69
C ASN A 71 16.59 -11.93 6.34
N GLY A 72 17.63 -12.64 6.76
CA GLY A 72 19.03 -12.24 6.64
C GLY A 72 19.44 -11.98 5.18
N VAL A 73 19.97 -10.78 4.95
CA VAL A 73 20.78 -10.48 3.77
C VAL A 73 22.07 -11.30 3.89
N HIS A 74 22.13 -12.36 3.10
CA HIS A 74 23.37 -13.02 2.74
C HIS A 74 23.84 -12.34 1.45
N ASP A 75 24.68 -11.31 1.55
CA ASP A 75 25.49 -10.87 0.42
C ASP A 75 26.93 -11.31 0.67
N GLN A 76 27.30 -12.41 0.03
CA GLN A 76 28.67 -12.85 -0.10
C GLN A 76 29.36 -11.95 -1.13
N THR A 77 29.85 -10.79 -0.69
CA THR A 77 30.76 -9.99 -1.51
C THR A 77 32.14 -10.65 -1.48
N ARG A 78 32.26 -11.69 -2.32
CA ARG A 78 33.52 -12.31 -2.72
C ARG A 78 34.37 -11.26 -3.46
N GLY A 79 35.24 -10.61 -2.71
CA GLY A 79 36.26 -9.69 -3.19
C GLY A 79 37.62 -9.99 -2.58
N GLU A 80 38.00 -11.28 -2.47
CA GLU A 80 39.36 -11.65 -2.08
C GLU A 80 40.28 -11.43 -3.29
N ASN A 81 40.88 -10.24 -3.35
CA ASN A 81 41.84 -9.84 -4.37
C ASN A 81 43.15 -10.62 -4.16
N PRO A 82 43.53 -11.54 -5.06
CA PRO A 82 44.75 -12.35 -4.90
C PRO A 82 46.04 -11.53 -4.90
N THR A 83 46.00 -10.26 -5.35
CA THR A 83 47.20 -9.40 -5.40
C THR A 83 47.61 -8.85 -4.04
N ALA A 84 46.72 -8.75 -3.05
CA ALA A 84 47.08 -8.26 -1.71
C ALA A 84 47.93 -9.27 -0.93
N LYS A 85 47.66 -10.58 -1.09
CA LYS A 85 48.38 -11.64 -0.39
C LYS A 85 49.79 -11.87 -0.94
N VAL A 86 50.06 -11.51 -2.20
CA VAL A 86 51.40 -11.64 -2.81
C VAL A 86 52.35 -10.54 -2.33
N LEU A 87 51.83 -9.33 -2.07
CA LEU A 87 52.66 -8.21 -1.60
C LEU A 87 53.09 -8.32 -0.13
N GLU A 88 52.33 -9.02 0.72
CA GLU A 88 52.68 -9.21 2.14
C GLU A 88 53.77 -10.27 2.36
N ILE A 89 54.04 -11.12 1.36
CA ILE A 89 55.05 -12.19 1.44
C ILE A 89 56.43 -11.71 0.92
N GLU A 90 56.50 -10.57 0.22
CA GLU A 90 57.72 -10.06 -0.42
C GLU A 90 58.40 -8.87 0.34
N VAL A 91 57.95 -8.52 1.55
CA VAL A 91 58.58 -7.49 2.41
C VAL A 91 59.19 -8.09 3.68
#